data_AF-A0A3D3V2X6-F1
#
_entry.id   AF-A0A3D3V2X6-F1
#
_cell.length_a   1.000
_cell.length_b   1.000
_cell.length_c   1.000
_cell.angle_alpha   90.00
_cell.angle_beta   90.00
_cell.angle_gamma   90.00
#
_symmetry.space_group_name_H-M   'P 1'
#
loop_
_entity.id
_entity.type
_entity.pdbx_description
1 polymer ?
#
loop_
_entity_poly.entity_id
_entity_poly.type
_entity_poly.pdbx_seq_one_letter_code
_entity_poly.pdbx_strand_id
1 'polypeptide(L)'
;MKRLLVLLMVIVALSLFADTVLMWFTDGPDFDLITEQTNRFTKQTGEKVVILNLPYYLEYKPKLAAMAKAGSPPDVARETDLLPWIDYAIDLKPLVEKYTGMKFEEWLENVSFYKAGFKKLYEKYGKVIGIPYTSDAHAIFYNKEIFKKAGIEPPKDRPWTIDEWYAAMKKIKQSGAARYALVYDFSPYRFSNLMYVFGGGIWDR
;
A
#
# COMPACT_ATOMS: atom_id res chain seq x y z
N MET A 1 55.63 35.65 17.35
CA MET A 1 54.44 35.32 18.16
C MET A 1 53.30 36.33 17.92
N LYS A 2 52.82 36.46 16.69
CA LYS A 2 51.60 37.19 16.31
C LYS A 2 51.20 36.64 14.94
N ARG A 3 50.27 35.67 14.92
CA ARG A 3 49.54 35.08 13.76
C ARG A 3 49.19 33.62 14.11
N LEU A 4 48.42 33.40 15.17
CA LEU A 4 47.85 32.07 15.45
C LEU A 4 46.75 32.19 16.50
N LEU A 5 45.66 32.92 16.23
CA LEU A 5 44.49 32.97 17.14
C LEU A 5 43.24 33.65 16.52
N VAL A 6 43.00 33.45 15.22
CA VAL A 6 41.69 33.74 14.62
C VAL A 6 41.28 32.54 13.77
N LEU A 7 41.06 31.42 14.46
CA LEU A 7 40.26 30.31 13.97
C LEU A 7 39.34 29.87 15.12
N LEU A 8 38.68 30.85 15.74
CA LEU A 8 37.72 30.60 16.82
C LEU A 8 36.34 30.42 16.17
N MET A 9 35.95 29.14 16.09
CA MET A 9 34.57 28.64 16.22
C MET A 9 33.45 29.60 15.79
N VAL A 10 33.13 29.57 14.50
CA VAL A 10 31.72 29.56 14.11
C VAL A 10 31.48 28.20 13.46
N ILE A 11 31.39 27.17 14.29
CA ILE A 11 30.58 26.00 13.92
C ILE A 11 29.15 26.54 13.99
N VAL A 12 28.66 27.08 12.87
CA VAL A 12 27.21 27.07 12.66
C VAL A 12 26.86 25.60 12.70
N ALA A 13 26.22 25.16 13.77
CA ALA A 13 25.46 23.93 13.77
C ALA A 13 24.31 24.14 12.77
N LEU A 14 24.62 24.04 11.49
CA LEU A 14 23.68 23.51 10.53
C LEU A 14 23.56 22.05 10.95
N SER A 15 22.55 21.77 11.76
CA SER A 15 21.93 20.46 11.78
C SER A 15 21.57 20.14 10.32
N LEU A 16 22.49 19.48 9.63
CA LEU A 16 22.21 18.72 8.43
C LEU A 16 21.32 17.57 8.89
N PHE A 17 20.03 17.83 9.10
CA PHE A 17 19.05 16.78 9.04
C PHE A 17 19.18 16.22 7.62
N ALA A 18 19.64 14.97 7.49
CA ALA A 18 19.56 14.27 6.22
C ALA A 18 18.09 14.27 5.81
N ASP A 19 17.79 14.57 4.55
CA ASP A 19 16.42 14.61 4.06
C ASP A 19 15.73 13.25 4.35
N THR A 20 14.48 13.27 4.82
CA THR A 20 13.70 12.05 5.07
C THR A 20 13.44 11.35 3.75
N VAL A 21 13.86 10.09 3.60
CA VAL A 21 13.64 9.28 2.40
C VAL A 21 12.33 8.51 2.53
N LEU A 22 11.35 8.88 1.70
CA LEU A 22 10.12 8.12 1.50
C LEU A 22 10.26 7.25 0.24
N MET A 23 10.34 5.94 0.42
CA MET A 23 10.32 4.99 -0.70
C MET A 23 8.88 4.68 -1.09
N TRP A 24 8.54 4.95 -2.35
CA TRP A 24 7.18 4.90 -2.88
C TRP A 24 7.10 4.02 -4.13
N PHE A 25 5.92 3.43 -4.34
CA PHE A 25 5.50 2.94 -5.64
C PHE A 25 4.11 3.52 -5.91
N THR A 26 3.86 3.96 -7.13
CA THR A 26 2.57 4.53 -7.56
C THR A 26 1.58 3.42 -7.89
N ASP A 27 0.36 3.51 -7.36
CA ASP A 27 -0.76 2.64 -7.72
C ASP A 27 -1.97 3.52 -8.05
N GLY A 28 -2.24 3.70 -9.35
CA GLY A 28 -3.20 4.68 -9.85
C GLY A 28 -2.64 6.12 -9.90
N PRO A 29 -3.49 7.16 -9.79
CA PRO A 29 -3.07 8.56 -9.92
C PRO A 29 -2.61 9.18 -8.58
N ASP A 30 -1.97 8.41 -7.71
CA ASP A 30 -1.70 8.82 -6.31
C ASP A 30 -0.34 9.52 -6.11
N PHE A 31 0.53 9.53 -7.12
CA PHE A 31 1.85 10.16 -7.01
C PHE A 31 1.79 11.68 -6.80
N ASP A 32 0.90 12.35 -7.52
CA ASP A 32 0.71 13.80 -7.38
C ASP A 32 0.18 14.14 -5.99
N LEU A 33 -0.73 13.31 -5.46
CA LEU A 33 -1.29 13.48 -4.13
C LEU A 33 -0.24 13.32 -3.03
N ILE A 34 0.56 12.26 -3.07
CA ILE A 34 1.62 12.07 -2.06
C ILE A 34 2.67 13.19 -2.14
N THR A 35 2.98 13.67 -3.35
CA THR A 35 3.88 14.82 -3.54
C THR A 35 3.30 16.10 -2.94
N GLU A 36 2.00 16.36 -3.10
CA GLU A 36 1.33 17.50 -2.44
C GLU A 36 1.38 17.35 -0.90
N GLN A 37 1.11 16.15 -0.39
CA GLN A 37 1.12 15.86 1.05
C GLN A 37 2.50 16.07 1.67
N THR A 38 3.58 15.56 1.05
CA THR A 38 4.95 15.75 1.54
C THR A 38 5.42 17.21 1.44
N ASN A 39 4.99 17.94 0.41
CA ASN A 39 5.23 19.37 0.32
C ASN A 39 4.53 20.16 1.44
N ARG A 40 3.29 19.80 1.78
CA ARG A 40 2.55 20.39 2.91
C ARG A 40 3.24 20.09 4.23
N PHE A 41 3.67 18.85 4.43
CA PHE A 41 4.43 18.42 5.60
C PHE A 41 5.74 19.23 5.74
N THR A 42 6.51 19.35 4.65
CA THR A 42 7.74 20.15 4.61
C THR A 42 7.48 21.61 5.00
N LYS A 43 6.40 22.22 4.50
CA LYS A 43 6.03 23.61 4.86
C LYS A 43 5.65 23.77 6.33
N GLN A 44 5.05 22.75 6.95
CA GLN A 44 4.58 22.82 8.34
C GLN A 44 5.70 22.54 9.35
N THR A 45 6.65 21.68 8.99
CA THR A 45 7.65 21.15 9.93
C THR A 45 9.06 21.66 9.65
N GLY A 46 9.34 22.09 8.41
CA GLY A 46 10.69 22.35 7.93
C GLY A 46 11.44 21.10 7.48
N GLU A 47 10.90 19.90 7.74
CA GLU A 47 11.52 18.63 7.37
C GLU A 47 11.33 18.32 5.90
N LYS A 48 12.42 18.12 5.17
CA LYS A 48 12.38 17.79 3.75
C LYS A 48 12.14 16.30 3.55
N VAL A 49 11.26 15.96 2.62
CA VAL A 49 10.99 14.58 2.21
C VAL A 49 11.42 14.37 0.76
N VAL A 50 12.30 13.41 0.55
CA VAL A 50 12.71 12.93 -0.78
C VAL A 50 11.92 11.67 -1.11
N ILE A 51 11.12 11.73 -2.18
CA ILE A 51 10.34 10.58 -2.64
C ILE A 51 11.15 9.77 -3.66
N LEU A 52 11.53 8.55 -3.29
CA LEU A 52 12.10 7.56 -4.20
C LEU A 52 10.97 6.73 -4.80
N ASN A 53 10.43 7.15 -5.95
CA ASN A 53 9.36 6.44 -6.64
C ASN A 53 9.91 5.39 -7.61
N LEU A 54 9.48 4.13 -7.46
CA LEU A 54 9.95 3.00 -8.27
C LEU A 54 8.80 2.09 -8.71
N PRO A 55 8.87 1.47 -9.91
CA PRO A 55 7.94 0.42 -10.32
C PRO A 55 7.91 -0.75 -9.32
N TYR A 56 6.71 -1.12 -8.84
CA TYR A 56 6.55 -2.02 -7.68
C TYR A 56 7.24 -3.39 -7.85
N TYR A 57 6.91 -4.14 -8.90
CA TYR A 57 7.37 -5.53 -9.01
C TYR A 57 8.83 -5.67 -9.45
N LEU A 58 9.28 -4.81 -10.37
CA LEU A 58 10.60 -4.98 -11.02
C LEU A 58 11.73 -4.31 -10.24
N GLU A 59 11.45 -3.20 -9.56
CA GLU A 59 12.50 -2.35 -9.00
C GLU A 59 12.31 -2.08 -7.51
N TYR A 60 11.09 -1.76 -7.07
CA TYR A 60 10.82 -1.38 -5.69
C TYR A 60 11.23 -2.49 -4.71
N LYS A 61 10.67 -3.70 -4.85
CA LYS A 61 10.93 -4.81 -3.91
C LYS A 61 12.41 -5.20 -3.82
N PRO A 62 13.13 -5.43 -4.95
CA PRO A 62 14.57 -5.70 -4.90
C PRO A 62 15.38 -4.56 -4.28
N LYS A 63 15.04 -3.30 -4.60
CA LYS A 63 15.75 -2.13 -4.08
C LYS A 63 15.57 -1.97 -2.57
N LEU A 64 14.35 -2.09 -2.07
CA LEU A 64 14.07 -2.04 -0.63
C LEU A 64 14.84 -3.14 0.11
N ALA A 65 14.81 -4.36 -0.41
CA ALA A 65 15.55 -5.49 0.18
C ALA A 65 17.06 -5.26 0.19
N ALA A 66 17.63 -4.70 -0.88
CA ALA A 66 19.05 -4.39 -0.96
C ALA A 66 19.45 -3.29 0.03
N MET A 67 18.67 -2.21 0.13
CA MET A 67 18.89 -1.10 1.06
C MET A 67 18.82 -1.57 2.52
N ALA A 68 17.80 -2.37 2.86
CA ALA A 68 17.64 -2.94 4.19
C ALA A 68 18.84 -3.82 4.58
N LYS A 69 19.29 -4.72 3.68
CA LYS A 69 20.47 -5.58 3.91
C LYS A 69 21.79 -4.82 3.99
N ALA A 70 21.90 -3.70 3.28
CA ALA A 70 23.07 -2.84 3.30
C ALA A 70 23.16 -1.97 4.57
N GLY A 71 22.17 -2.02 5.46
CA GLY A 71 22.10 -1.18 6.66
C GLY A 71 21.75 0.27 6.37
N SER A 72 21.17 0.56 5.20
CA SER A 72 20.72 1.89 4.77
C SER A 72 19.29 1.85 4.22
N PRO A 73 18.31 1.35 4.99
CA PRO A 73 16.90 1.37 4.58
C PRO A 73 16.39 2.81 4.40
N PRO A 74 15.31 3.02 3.64
CA PRO A 74 14.60 4.31 3.67
C PRO A 74 14.01 4.57 5.07
N ASP A 75 13.76 5.83 5.40
CA ASP A 75 13.13 6.23 6.67
C ASP A 75 11.67 5.77 6.73
N VAL A 76 10.96 5.87 5.60
CA VAL A 76 9.58 5.41 5.45
C VAL A 76 9.44 4.68 4.11
N ALA A 77 8.72 3.56 4.10
CA ALA A 77 8.44 2.77 2.91
C ALA A 77 6.94 2.48 2.80
N ARG A 78 6.33 2.78 1.65
CA ARG A 78 4.99 2.28 1.32
C ARG A 78 5.07 0.78 1.04
N GLU A 79 4.30 -0.03 1.74
CA GLU A 79 4.36 -1.48 1.58
C GLU A 79 3.00 -2.16 1.73
N THR A 80 2.78 -3.25 0.96
CA THR A 80 1.60 -4.11 1.01
C THR A 80 1.82 -5.40 1.80
N ASP A 81 3.08 -5.87 1.93
CA ASP A 81 3.46 -7.03 2.74
C ASP A 81 4.49 -6.65 3.82
N LEU A 82 4.05 -6.63 5.07
CA LEU A 82 4.85 -6.19 6.22
C LEU A 82 5.77 -7.28 6.76
N LEU A 83 5.41 -8.57 6.60
CA LEU A 83 6.09 -9.65 7.31
C LEU A 83 7.60 -9.75 6.99
N PRO A 84 8.06 -9.57 5.72
CA PRO A 84 9.49 -9.59 5.39
C PRO A 84 10.31 -8.50 6.08
N TRP A 85 9.67 -7.43 6.56
CA TRP A 85 10.31 -6.25 7.12
C TRP A 85 10.29 -6.21 8.64
N ILE A 86 9.74 -7.24 9.28
CA ILE A 86 9.54 -7.30 10.73
C ILE A 86 10.85 -7.00 11.45
N ASP A 87 11.98 -7.58 11.05
CA ASP A 87 13.28 -7.41 11.71
C ASP A 87 14.04 -6.13 11.34
N TYR A 88 13.59 -5.41 10.30
CA TYR A 88 14.21 -4.16 9.84
C TYR A 88 13.49 -2.92 10.36
N ALA A 89 12.18 -3.00 10.55
CA ALA A 89 11.34 -1.88 10.94
C ALA A 89 11.27 -1.70 12.47
N ILE A 90 11.11 -0.44 12.88
CA ILE A 90 10.90 -0.08 14.29
C ILE A 90 9.48 -0.43 14.75
N ASP A 91 9.31 -0.59 16.07
CA ASP A 91 7.96 -0.67 16.65
C ASP A 91 7.30 0.72 16.66
N LEU A 92 6.20 0.85 15.93
CA LEU A 92 5.43 2.08 15.82
C LEU A 92 4.41 2.25 16.94
N LYS A 93 4.17 1.22 17.78
CA LYS A 93 3.19 1.32 18.88
C LYS A 93 3.38 2.58 19.75
N PRO A 94 4.58 2.92 20.25
CA PRO A 94 4.77 4.12 21.07
C PRO A 94 4.47 5.41 20.30
N LEU A 95 4.74 5.42 18.98
CA LEU A 95 4.48 6.57 18.12
C LEU A 95 2.99 6.72 17.86
N VAL A 96 2.26 5.62 17.63
CA VAL A 96 0.80 5.62 17.52
C VAL A 96 0.19 6.24 18.76
N GLU A 97 0.54 5.77 19.95
CA GLU A 97 -0.02 6.29 21.20
C GLU A 97 0.32 7.77 21.41
N LYS A 98 1.58 8.15 21.15
CA LYS A 98 2.05 9.53 21.28
C LYS A 98 1.32 10.49 20.34
N TYR A 99 1.20 10.15 19.06
CA TYR A 99 0.72 11.08 18.03
C TYR A 99 -0.80 11.05 17.84
N THR A 100 -1.47 9.96 18.23
CA THR A 100 -2.94 9.88 18.16
C THR A 100 -3.61 10.17 19.49
N GLY A 101 -2.91 10.00 20.61
CA GLY A 101 -3.49 10.05 21.97
C GLY A 101 -4.37 8.83 22.32
N MET A 102 -4.58 7.90 21.38
CA MET A 102 -5.30 6.66 21.62
C MET A 102 -4.37 5.64 22.26
N LYS A 103 -4.92 4.79 23.14
CA LYS A 103 -4.19 3.57 23.54
C LYS A 103 -4.02 2.66 22.32
N PHE A 104 -2.94 1.91 22.27
CA PHE A 104 -2.67 1.05 21.12
C PHE A 104 -3.79 0.04 20.84
N GLU A 105 -4.40 -0.53 21.88
CA GLU A 105 -5.51 -1.48 21.74
C GLU A 105 -6.74 -0.79 21.11
N GLU A 106 -7.02 0.46 21.49
CA GLU A 106 -8.09 1.26 20.88
C GLU A 106 -7.76 1.60 19.42
N TRP A 107 -6.52 1.95 19.12
CA TRP A 107 -6.08 2.17 17.74
C TRP A 107 -6.23 0.90 16.89
N LEU A 108 -5.87 -0.28 17.42
CA LEU A 108 -6.03 -1.56 16.74
C LEU A 108 -7.50 -1.89 16.41
N GLU A 109 -8.44 -1.45 17.26
CA GLU A 109 -9.87 -1.58 16.97
C GLU A 109 -10.31 -0.66 15.83
N ASN A 110 -9.59 0.44 15.59
CA ASN A 110 -9.91 1.47 14.60
C ASN A 110 -9.16 1.35 13.26
N VAL A 111 -8.21 0.41 13.08
CA VAL A 111 -7.52 0.18 11.79
C VAL A 111 -8.35 -0.58 10.73
N SER A 112 -9.68 -0.56 10.86
CA SER A 112 -10.63 -1.06 9.86
C SER A 112 -10.36 -2.53 9.44
N PHE A 113 -10.39 -2.82 8.14
CA PHE A 113 -10.18 -4.15 7.55
C PHE A 113 -8.84 -4.80 7.93
N TYR A 114 -7.85 -4.02 8.40
CA TYR A 114 -6.52 -4.53 8.73
C TYR A 114 -6.40 -5.06 10.15
N LYS A 115 -7.41 -4.85 11.01
CA LYS A 115 -7.38 -5.24 12.44
C LYS A 115 -6.90 -6.67 12.64
N ALA A 116 -7.47 -7.63 11.92
CA ALA A 116 -7.12 -9.05 12.09
C ALA A 116 -5.64 -9.33 11.74
N GLY A 117 -5.12 -8.67 10.70
CA GLY A 117 -3.72 -8.80 10.28
C GLY A 117 -2.76 -8.17 11.29
N PHE A 118 -3.00 -6.91 11.68
CA PHE A 118 -2.16 -6.22 12.66
C PHE A 118 -2.21 -6.89 14.04
N LYS A 119 -3.38 -7.35 14.49
CA LYS A 119 -3.51 -8.10 15.74
C LYS A 119 -2.64 -9.36 15.73
N LYS A 120 -2.72 -10.18 14.67
CA LYS A 120 -1.89 -11.39 14.55
C LYS A 120 -0.40 -11.08 14.49
N LEU A 121 0.00 -10.03 13.77
CA LEU A 121 1.40 -9.60 13.73
C LEU A 121 1.88 -9.17 15.12
N TYR A 122 1.09 -8.37 15.83
CA TYR A 122 1.42 -7.91 17.17
C TYR A 122 1.48 -9.07 18.18
N GLU A 123 0.50 -9.98 18.19
CA GLU A 123 0.50 -11.15 19.08
C GLU A 123 1.71 -12.06 18.86
N LYS A 124 2.18 -12.17 17.60
CA LYS A 124 3.31 -13.04 17.25
C LYS A 124 4.68 -12.39 17.47
N TYR A 125 4.82 -11.10 17.20
CA TYR A 125 6.12 -10.41 17.16
C TYR A 125 6.28 -9.30 18.20
N GLY A 126 5.22 -8.94 18.92
CA GLY A 126 5.23 -7.91 19.96
C GLY A 126 5.37 -6.47 19.44
N LYS A 127 5.30 -6.26 18.12
CA LYS A 127 5.46 -4.94 17.47
C LYS A 127 4.47 -4.71 16.33
N VAL A 128 4.20 -3.44 16.05
CA VAL A 128 3.50 -3.01 14.84
C VAL A 128 4.42 -2.16 14.01
N ILE A 129 4.62 -2.56 12.75
CA ILE A 129 5.64 -1.98 11.87
C ILE A 129 5.03 -1.21 10.68
N GLY A 130 3.74 -0.96 10.69
CA GLY A 130 3.04 -0.26 9.61
C GLY A 130 1.81 0.49 10.10
N ILE A 131 1.45 1.53 9.36
CA ILE A 131 0.23 2.31 9.55
C ILE A 131 -0.58 2.20 8.26
N PRO A 132 -1.86 1.81 8.30
CA PRO A 132 -2.70 1.84 7.11
C PRO A 132 -2.78 3.24 6.50
N TYR A 133 -2.49 3.35 5.20
CA TYR A 133 -2.56 4.61 4.46
C TYR A 133 -3.71 4.61 3.45
N THR A 134 -3.79 3.56 2.63
CA THR A 134 -4.86 3.33 1.66
C THR A 134 -5.38 1.91 1.80
N SER A 135 -6.62 1.70 1.36
CA SER A 135 -7.23 0.39 1.23
C SER A 135 -7.98 0.33 -0.09
N ASP A 136 -7.82 -0.79 -0.78
CA ASP A 136 -8.50 -1.06 -2.04
C ASP A 136 -9.38 -2.30 -1.91
N ALA A 137 -10.51 -2.30 -2.63
CA ALA A 137 -11.40 -3.44 -2.70
C ALA A 137 -11.51 -3.93 -4.14
N HIS A 138 -11.63 -5.25 -4.29
CA HIS A 138 -11.86 -5.85 -5.61
C HIS A 138 -13.34 -5.80 -5.95
N ALA A 139 -13.66 -5.21 -7.09
CA ALA A 139 -15.00 -5.21 -7.67
C ALA A 139 -14.94 -5.67 -9.12
N ILE A 140 -16.06 -6.20 -9.60
CA ILE A 140 -16.25 -6.48 -11.03
C ILE A 140 -16.73 -5.19 -11.68
N PHE A 141 -15.92 -4.66 -12.60
CA PHE A 141 -16.33 -3.57 -13.48
C PHE A 141 -16.88 -4.16 -14.78
N TYR A 142 -17.94 -3.53 -15.31
CA TYR A 142 -18.54 -3.93 -16.57
C TYR A 142 -18.67 -2.74 -17.52
N ASN A 143 -18.61 -3.02 -18.82
CA ASN A 143 -18.85 -2.04 -19.86
C ASN A 143 -20.35 -2.00 -20.19
N LYS A 144 -21.00 -0.85 -19.91
CA LYS A 144 -22.44 -0.65 -20.09
C LYS A 144 -22.88 -0.84 -21.54
N GLU A 145 -22.09 -0.41 -22.51
CA GLU A 145 -22.42 -0.55 -23.94
C GLU A 145 -22.35 -2.01 -24.40
N ILE A 146 -21.37 -2.78 -23.90
CA ILE A 146 -21.30 -4.22 -24.17
C ILE A 146 -22.52 -4.93 -23.58
N PHE A 147 -22.90 -4.60 -22.34
CA PHE A 147 -24.07 -5.17 -21.68
C PHE A 147 -25.36 -4.84 -22.45
N LYS A 148 -25.54 -3.58 -22.84
CA LYS A 148 -26.69 -3.14 -23.66
C LYS A 148 -26.76 -3.88 -25.00
N LYS A 149 -25.63 -3.97 -25.73
CA LYS A 149 -25.56 -4.70 -27.01
C LYS A 149 -25.85 -6.20 -26.87
N ALA A 150 -25.45 -6.79 -25.75
CA ALA A 150 -25.73 -8.20 -25.42
C ALA A 150 -27.13 -8.41 -24.80
N GLY A 151 -27.91 -7.34 -24.55
CA GLY A 151 -29.20 -7.40 -23.86
C GLY A 151 -29.09 -7.97 -22.44
N ILE A 152 -28.08 -7.54 -21.68
CA ILE A 152 -27.83 -7.95 -20.29
C ILE A 152 -28.12 -6.78 -19.36
N GLU A 153 -28.95 -7.02 -18.36
CA GLU A 153 -29.16 -6.08 -17.25
C GLU A 153 -28.18 -6.41 -16.12
N PRO A 154 -27.44 -5.44 -15.57
CA PRO A 154 -26.54 -5.68 -14.42
C PRO A 154 -27.33 -6.04 -13.14
N PRO A 155 -26.68 -6.59 -12.09
CA PRO A 155 -27.34 -6.85 -10.82
C PRO A 155 -27.92 -5.55 -10.23
N LYS A 156 -29.15 -5.62 -9.70
CA LYS A 156 -29.87 -4.48 -9.10
C LYS A 156 -29.96 -4.63 -7.58
N ASP A 157 -30.71 -5.62 -7.11
CA ASP A 157 -31.07 -5.73 -5.68
C ASP A 157 -30.16 -6.68 -4.88
N ARG A 158 -29.49 -7.62 -5.56
CA ARG A 158 -28.52 -8.53 -4.94
C ARG A 158 -27.31 -8.76 -5.85
N PRO A 159 -26.16 -9.15 -5.27
CA PRO A 159 -25.05 -9.67 -6.05
C PRO A 159 -25.50 -10.86 -6.91
N TRP A 160 -24.93 -10.96 -8.11
CA TRP A 160 -25.11 -12.13 -8.94
C TRP A 160 -24.54 -13.38 -8.29
N THR A 161 -25.18 -14.52 -8.55
CA THR A 161 -24.55 -15.82 -8.34
C THR A 161 -23.46 -16.05 -9.38
N ILE A 162 -22.60 -17.02 -9.12
CA ILE A 162 -21.55 -17.39 -10.08
C ILE A 162 -22.13 -17.90 -11.40
N ASP A 163 -23.26 -18.62 -11.34
CA ASP A 163 -23.95 -19.09 -12.54
C ASP A 163 -24.53 -17.95 -13.36
N GLU A 164 -25.11 -16.93 -12.71
CA GLU A 164 -25.63 -15.74 -13.38
C GLU A 164 -24.51 -14.94 -14.06
N TRP A 165 -23.39 -14.75 -13.35
CA TRP A 165 -22.21 -14.12 -13.91
C TRP A 165 -21.68 -14.90 -15.11
N TYR A 166 -21.55 -16.22 -15.01
CA TYR A 166 -21.08 -17.06 -16.11
C TYR A 166 -22.03 -17.07 -17.32
N ALA A 167 -23.34 -17.06 -17.08
CA ALA A 167 -24.35 -16.94 -18.12
C ALA A 167 -24.26 -15.58 -18.85
N ALA A 168 -24.03 -14.48 -18.12
CA ALA A 168 -23.80 -13.18 -18.72
C ALA A 168 -22.54 -13.19 -19.62
N MET A 169 -21.44 -13.79 -19.15
CA MET A 169 -20.21 -13.91 -19.95
C MET A 169 -20.43 -14.70 -21.25
N LYS A 170 -21.19 -15.81 -21.19
CA LYS A 170 -21.57 -16.58 -22.38
C LYS A 170 -22.41 -15.74 -23.35
N LYS A 171 -23.39 -14.98 -22.86
CA LYS A 171 -24.25 -14.13 -23.70
C LYS A 171 -23.47 -13.00 -24.39
N ILE A 172 -22.47 -12.42 -23.73
CA ILE A 172 -21.56 -11.44 -24.36
C ILE A 172 -20.81 -12.08 -25.53
N LYS A 173 -20.28 -13.30 -25.35
CA LYS A 173 -19.55 -14.01 -26.41
C LYS A 173 -20.45 -14.39 -27.58
N GLN A 174 -21.65 -14.92 -27.30
CA GLN A 174 -22.60 -15.36 -28.32
C GLN A 174 -23.19 -14.21 -29.13
N SER A 175 -23.45 -13.06 -28.50
CA SER A 175 -23.99 -11.87 -29.19
C SER A 175 -22.97 -11.17 -30.09
N GLY A 176 -21.68 -11.52 -30.02
CA GLY A 176 -20.61 -10.77 -30.67
C GLY A 176 -20.50 -9.33 -30.14
N ALA A 177 -21.00 -9.08 -28.91
CA ALA A 177 -20.93 -7.76 -28.30
C ALA A 177 -19.48 -7.34 -28.01
N ALA A 178 -18.62 -8.32 -27.69
CA ALA A 178 -17.18 -8.13 -27.52
C ALA A 178 -16.40 -9.38 -27.91
N ARG A 179 -15.11 -9.21 -28.26
CA ARG A 179 -14.17 -10.31 -28.53
C ARG A 179 -13.92 -11.18 -27.28
N TYR A 180 -13.81 -10.53 -26.13
CA TYR A 180 -13.61 -11.17 -24.84
C TYR A 180 -14.70 -10.72 -23.87
N ALA A 181 -15.32 -11.67 -23.20
CA ALA A 181 -16.36 -11.37 -22.20
C ALA A 181 -15.75 -10.93 -20.85
N LEU A 182 -14.52 -11.36 -20.57
CA LEU A 182 -13.78 -11.06 -19.35
C LEU A 182 -12.33 -10.74 -19.71
N VAL A 183 -11.80 -9.69 -19.09
CA VAL A 183 -10.36 -9.44 -18.98
C VAL A 183 -10.01 -9.58 -17.51
N TYR A 184 -9.01 -10.41 -17.22
CA TYR A 184 -8.61 -10.72 -15.86
C TYR A 184 -7.09 -10.72 -15.77
N ASP A 185 -6.58 -10.07 -14.73
CA ASP A 185 -5.15 -10.07 -14.43
C ASP A 185 -4.72 -11.46 -13.92
N PHE A 186 -3.61 -11.97 -14.45
CA PHE A 186 -3.16 -13.34 -14.20
C PHE A 186 -2.26 -13.47 -12.96
N SER A 187 -2.13 -12.42 -12.13
CA SER A 187 -1.33 -12.51 -10.91
C SER A 187 -1.95 -13.49 -9.91
N PRO A 188 -1.14 -14.17 -9.07
CA PRO A 188 -1.65 -14.98 -7.97
C PRO A 188 -2.59 -14.20 -7.06
N TYR A 189 -2.32 -12.91 -6.86
CA TYR A 189 -3.15 -12.01 -6.06
C TYR A 189 -4.55 -11.86 -6.64
N ARG A 190 -4.67 -11.60 -7.95
CA ARG A 190 -5.99 -11.46 -8.59
C ARG A 190 -6.67 -12.81 -8.72
N PHE A 191 -5.96 -13.87 -9.13
CA PHE A 191 -6.51 -15.22 -9.21
C PHE A 191 -7.10 -15.72 -7.89
N SER A 192 -6.50 -15.34 -6.75
CA SER A 192 -7.00 -15.75 -5.43
C SER A 192 -8.47 -15.40 -5.20
N ASN A 193 -8.96 -14.27 -5.73
CA ASN A 193 -10.37 -13.88 -5.58
C ASN A 193 -11.31 -14.90 -6.23
N LEU A 194 -10.98 -15.35 -7.45
CA LEU A 194 -11.77 -16.39 -8.11
C LEU A 194 -11.74 -17.66 -7.27
N MET A 195 -10.55 -18.13 -6.90
CA MET A 195 -10.41 -19.34 -6.09
C MET A 195 -11.25 -19.30 -4.79
N TYR A 196 -11.22 -18.20 -4.02
CA TYR A 196 -12.03 -18.06 -2.80
C TYR A 196 -13.53 -18.03 -3.10
N VAL A 197 -13.97 -17.34 -4.16
CA VAL A 197 -15.38 -17.28 -4.56
C VAL A 197 -15.91 -18.66 -4.99
N PHE A 198 -15.05 -19.51 -5.54
CA PHE A 198 -15.36 -20.91 -5.86
C PHE A 198 -15.15 -21.88 -4.67
N GLY A 199 -14.93 -21.36 -3.46
CA GLY A 199 -14.80 -22.16 -2.23
C GLY A 199 -13.41 -22.76 -1.99
N GLY A 200 -12.42 -22.40 -2.79
CA GLY A 200 -11.02 -22.78 -2.60
C GLY A 200 -10.30 -21.92 -1.54
N GLY A 201 -9.04 -22.25 -1.30
CA GLY A 201 -8.15 -21.53 -0.38
C GLY A 201 -6.69 -21.80 -0.71
N ILE A 202 -5.80 -20.89 -0.29
CA ILE A 202 -4.34 -21.02 -0.51
C ILE A 202 -3.73 -21.99 0.52
N TRP A 203 -4.26 -21.97 1.73
CA TRP A 203 -3.77 -22.74 2.87
C TRP A 203 -4.86 -23.71 3.33
N ASP A 204 -4.44 -24.83 3.91
CA ASP A 204 -5.33 -25.68 4.68
C ASP A 204 -5.89 -24.91 5.89
N ARG A 205 -7.05 -25.36 6.37
CA ARG A 205 -7.74 -24.77 7.53
C ARG A 205 -7.45 -25.58 8.77
#